data_AF-A0A239BHY7-F1
#
_entry.id   AF-A0A239BHY7-F1
#
_cell.length_a   1.000
_cell.length_b   1.000
_cell.length_c   1.000
_cell.angle_alpha   90.00
_cell.angle_beta   90.00
_cell.angle_gamma   90.00
#
_symmetry.space_group_name_H-M   'P 1'
#
loop_
_entity.id
_entity.type
_entity.pdbx_description
1 polymer ?
#
loop_
_entity_poly.entity_id
_entity_poly.type
_entity_poly.pdbx_seq_one_letter_code
_entity_poly.pdbx_strand_id
1 'polypeptide(L)' 'MENQAKINAATDELAVLEFDIDALQSRHGLPVDEADLAAKQQRALDLYATLYELRNAPAGRPAGGE' A
#
# COMPACT_ATOMS: atom_id res chain seq x y z
N MET A 1 5.05 -19.23 -4.92
CA MET A 1 3.62 -18.85 -4.83
C MET A 1 3.34 -17.85 -3.70
N GLU A 2 4.06 -17.93 -2.57
CA GLU A 2 3.85 -17.04 -1.41
C GLU A 2 3.94 -15.54 -1.72
N ASN A 3 4.92 -15.08 -2.52
CA ASN A 3 5.01 -13.67 -2.91
C ASN A 3 3.82 -13.19 -3.74
N GLN A 4 3.22 -14.06 -4.57
CA GLN A 4 2.05 -13.67 -5.36
C GLN A 4 0.82 -13.45 -4.48
N ALA A 5 0.63 -14.28 -3.45
CA ALA A 5 -0.45 -14.10 -2.49
C ALA A 5 -0.27 -12.79 -1.68
N LYS A 6 0.97 -12.48 -1.27
CA LYS A 6 1.29 -11.23 -0.57
C LYS A 6 1.08 -10.00 -1.47
N ILE A 7 1.46 -10.09 -2.75
CA ILE A 7 1.22 -9.02 -3.74
C ILE A 7 -0.27 -8.78 -3.92
N ASN A 8 -1.07 -9.84 -4.07
CA ASN A 8 -2.52 -9.70 -4.22
C ASN A 8 -3.15 -9.05 -2.98
N ALA A 9 -2.81 -9.54 -1.78
CA ALA A 9 -3.32 -8.96 -0.53
C ALA A 9 -2.95 -7.48 -0.35
N ALA A 10 -1.70 -7.11 -0.62
CA ALA A 10 -1.25 -5.72 -0.54
C ALA A 10 -1.89 -4.83 -1.61
N THR A 11 -2.20 -5.38 -2.79
CA THR A 11 -2.91 -4.65 -3.86
C THR A 11 -4.37 -4.42 -3.48
N ASP A 12 -5.04 -5.42 -2.89
CA ASP A 12 -6.43 -5.29 -2.44
C ASP A 12 -6.54 -4.26 -1.30
N GLU A 13 -5.62 -4.28 -0.33
CA GLU A 13 -5.57 -3.29 0.76
C GLU A 13 -5.34 -1.87 0.21
N LEU A 14 -4.46 -1.72 -0.78
CA LEU A 14 -4.19 -0.43 -1.41
C LEU A 14 -5.42 0.13 -2.13
N ALA A 15 -6.17 -0.71 -2.85
CA ALA A 15 -7.39 -0.28 -3.54
C ALA A 15 -8.46 0.24 -2.57
N VAL A 16 -8.59 -0.40 -1.40
CA VAL A 16 -9.50 0.06 -0.33
C VAL A 16 -9.03 1.40 0.24
N LEU A 17 -7.73 1.56 0.50
CA LEU A 17 -7.16 2.81 1.02
C LEU A 17 -7.34 3.98 0.05
N GLU A 18 -7.14 3.77 -1.24
CA GLU A 18 -7.34 4.80 -2.27
C GLU A 18 -8.80 5.23 -2.36
N PHE A 19 -9.74 4.28 -2.26
CA PHE A 19 -11.17 4.59 -2.18
C PHE A 19 -11.52 5.39 -0.92
N ASP A 20 -10.99 5.01 0.24
CA ASP A 20 -11.21 5.73 1.50
C ASP A 20 -10.67 7.16 1.47
N ILE A 21 -9.48 7.35 0.89
CA ILE A 21 -8.85 8.67 0.73
C ILE A 21 -9.71 9.54 -0.20
N ASP A 22 -10.15 9.00 -1.34
CA ASP A 22 -11.03 9.71 -2.27
C ASP A 22 -12.36 10.07 -1.59
N ALA A 23 -12.94 9.16 -0.82
CA ALA A 23 -14.19 9.40 -0.08
C ALA A 23 -14.04 10.47 1.00
N LEU A 24 -12.91 10.51 1.72
CA LEU A 24 -12.61 11.55 2.70
C LEU A 24 -12.49 12.92 2.04
N GLN A 25 -11.78 13.00 0.91
CA GLN A 25 -11.56 14.24 0.18
C GLN A 25 -12.81 14.72 -0.57
N SER A 26 -13.65 13.79 -1.02
CA SER A 26 -14.91 14.05 -1.76
C SER A 26 -16.09 14.42 -0.86
N ARG A 27 -15.95 14.41 0.48
CA ARG A 27 -16.99 14.90 1.41
C ARG A 27 -17.14 16.42 1.28
N HIS A 28 -17.83 16.85 0.23
CA HIS A 28 -18.16 18.24 -0.04
C HIS A 28 -18.90 18.87 1.15
N GLY A 29 -18.21 19.71 1.91
CA GLY A 29 -18.79 20.53 2.98
C GLY A 29 -18.55 20.02 4.41
N LEU A 30 -17.83 18.91 4.60
CA LEU A 30 -17.37 18.49 5.94
C LEU A 30 -15.86 18.74 6.07
N PRO A 31 -15.38 19.17 7.25
CA PRO A 31 -13.95 19.22 7.50
C PRO A 31 -13.36 17.81 7.36
N VAL A 32 -12.31 17.70 6.56
CA VAL A 32 -11.52 16.47 6.47
C VAL A 32 -10.75 16.32 7.78
N ASP A 33 -10.75 15.11 8.34
CA ASP A 33 -9.84 14.78 9.42
C ASP A 33 -8.43 14.63 8.81
N GLU A 34 -7.63 15.68 8.92
CA GLU A 34 -6.28 15.73 8.34
C GLU A 34 -5.35 14.66 8.94
N ALA A 35 -5.58 14.25 10.20
CA ALA A 35 -4.80 13.20 10.84
C ALA A 35 -5.15 11.83 10.26
N ASP A 36 -6.43 11.55 10.05
CA ASP A 36 -6.89 10.31 9.39
C ASP A 36 -6.44 10.27 7.93
N LEU A 37 -6.56 11.38 7.20
CA LEU A 37 -6.07 11.49 5.83
C LEU A 37 -4.57 11.23 5.73
N ALA A 38 -3.76 11.87 6.59
CA ALA A 38 -2.32 11.68 6.63
C ALA A 38 -1.95 10.23 6.99
N ALA A 39 -2.66 9.61 7.94
CA ALA A 39 -2.44 8.22 8.32
C ALA A 39 -2.74 7.25 7.16
N LYS A 40 -3.84 7.47 6.43
CA LYS A 40 -4.18 6.65 5.25
C LYS A 40 -3.19 6.84 4.11
N GLN A 41 -2.78 8.08 3.84
CA GLN A 41 -1.76 8.36 2.83
C GLN A 41 -0.41 7.72 3.18
N GLN A 42 0.01 7.80 4.44
CA GLN A 42 1.24 7.14 4.89
C GLN A 42 1.15 5.62 4.73
N ARG A 43 0.01 5.01 5.10
CA ARG A 43 -0.21 3.58 4.92
C ARG A 43 -0.18 3.16 3.45
N ALA A 44 -0.74 3.98 2.54
CA ALA A 44 -0.66 3.73 1.11
C ALA A 44 0.80 3.76 0.61
N LEU A 45 1.61 4.73 1.05
CA LEU A 45 3.04 4.79 0.71
C LEU A 45 3.81 3.54 1.19
N ASP A 46 3.53 3.07 2.41
CA ASP A 46 4.15 1.86 2.95
C ASP A 46 3.77 0.61 2.13
N LEU A 47 2.51 0.51 1.68
CA LEU A 47 2.06 -0.58 0.80
C LEU A 47 2.70 -0.50 -0.59
N TYR A 48 2.88 0.70 -1.14
CA TYR A 48 3.62 0.89 -2.39
C TYR A 48 5.07 0.41 -2.26
N ALA A 49 5.75 0.75 -1.16
CA ALA A 49 7.10 0.25 -0.87
C ALA A 49 7.12 -1.28 -0.74
N THR A 50 6.17 -1.85 0.01
CA THR A 50 6.02 -3.30 0.18
C THR A 50 5.79 -4.02 -1.16
N LEU A 51 4.91 -3.47 -2.02
CA LEU A 51 4.65 -4.01 -3.35
C LEU A 51 5.88 -3.93 -4.25
N TYR A 52 6.63 -2.82 -4.18
CA TYR A 52 7.90 -2.66 -4.89
C TYR A 52 8.91 -3.72 -4.44
N GLU A 53 9.08 -3.91 -3.13
CA GLU A 53 9.96 -4.94 -2.58
C GLU A 53 9.52 -6.34 -3.00
N LEU A 54 8.24 -6.68 -2.88
CA LEU A 54 7.74 -8.01 -3.24
C LEU A 54 7.88 -8.33 -4.74
N ARG A 55 7.75 -7.31 -5.61
CA ARG A 55 7.91 -7.44 -7.07
C ARG A 55 9.38 -7.50 -7.50
N ASN A 56 10.26 -6.80 -6.79
CA ASN A 56 11.71 -6.78 -7.08
C ASN A 56 12.51 -7.76 -6.22
N ALA A 57 11.88 -8.40 -5.24
CA ALA A 57 12.49 -9.46 -4.46
C ALA A 57 12.94 -10.54 -5.44
N PRO A 58 14.24 -10.84 -5.52
CA PRO A 58 14.70 -11.88 -6.41
C PRO A 58 14.01 -13.18 -6.01
N ALA A 59 13.39 -13.84 -6.97
CA ALA A 59 12.83 -15.17 -6.79
C ALA A 59 13.97 -16.14 -6.42
N GLY A 60 14.33 -16.20 -5.14
CA GLY A 60 15.37 -17.08 -4.61
C GLY A 60 16.81 -16.73 -4.97
N ARG A 61 17.30 -15.51 -4.67
CA ARG A 61 18.76 -15.34 -4.57
C ARG A 61 19.21 -15.94 -3.24
N PRO A 62 20.02 -17.02 -3.20
CA PRO A 62 20.67 -17.39 -1.95
C PRO A 62 21.52 -16.19 -1.50
N ALA A 63 21.38 -15.80 -0.24
CA ALA A 63 22.27 -14.84 0.38
C ALA A 63 23.69 -15.44 0.39
N GLY A 64 24.50 -15.12 -0.62
CA GLY A 64 25.85 -15.62 -0.72
C GLY A 64 26.47 -15.36 -2.09
N GLY A 65 27.44 -14.46 -2.13
CA GLY A 65 28.23 -14.13 -3.30
C GLY A 65 28.31 -12.63 -3.49
N GLU A 66 29.08 -11.95 -2.64
CA GLU A 66 30.48 -11.60 -2.92
C GLU A 66 31.30 -11.71 -1.63
#